data_AF-A0A7V5C5V8-F1
#
_entry.id   AF-A0A7V5C5V8-F1
#
_cell.length_a   1.000
_cell.length_b   1.000
_cell.length_c   1.000
_cell.angle_alpha   90.00
_cell.angle_beta   90.00
_cell.angle_gamma   90.00
#
_symmetry.space_group_name_H-M   'P 1'
#
loop_
_entity.id
_entity.type
_entity.pdbx_description
1 polymer ?
#
loop_
_entity_poly.entity_id
_entity_poly.type
_entity_poly.pdbx_seq_one_letter_code
_entity_poly.pdbx_strand_id
1 'polypeptide(L)'
;SSLVVIPIILTGKLLKLPWVGFFSALLGSIAWSYYNRTMTGYYDTDMFSVFLQFTILYLFILTLYHKESINILYLSIGLLIYPYYYPQGLSLIYAIFILWVAYQLIFQREEKNSYLFIAIAGIALWNTPILVKILIIGAIFIALNKIEDKLDNKKLLYLSIISLFMFFIFGDVFQIIWFKIVDYTNKGVKEQGLHFYQVVQTVREAGSISWETVANRIIGGVIPLVISVIGYILLVIRHKQFLIALPLIGVGIFAHWAGLRFTVYAVPVAGISAVYFFAFIAQQTVKKESLRPILIMIGTILLIIPNITHILGYKVPTVFNKAEVQDLNKLNNIASSKDYTLTWWDYGYPIWFYSDTSTLIDGAKHNDDNFIISTIMFSTSQQQVANLSRLAVETYAKEPHPIVADTIFKDKNPNKLLNDLKKPDFKLPNKTRDIYLYMPYRMMNIFPTIGVFGNLDLKTGHRKRNIMFYPTGVSRQQGSMVQFSNGIIYDVARGVAKLGKQDVKVYHEDIVGYKPNGQSMVQTQIKHIDGNICIVFMKSYGRVIVMDKATYNSAFVQMFILDNYDKNLFEEVIS
;
A
#
# COMPACT_ATOMS: atom_id res chain seq x y z
N SER A 1 7.43 -5.74 -15.61
CA SER A 1 6.68 -6.81 -14.92
C SER A 1 6.68 -8.14 -15.67
N SER A 2 6.43 -8.19 -16.99
CA SER A 2 6.36 -9.46 -17.73
C SER A 2 7.63 -10.34 -17.59
N LEU A 3 8.78 -9.76 -17.25
CA LEU A 3 10.03 -10.48 -16.98
C LEU A 3 9.94 -11.57 -15.90
N VAL A 4 8.92 -11.57 -15.03
CA VAL A 4 8.67 -12.68 -14.09
C VAL A 4 8.52 -14.03 -14.79
N VAL A 5 8.14 -14.05 -16.08
CA VAL A 5 8.08 -15.30 -16.86
C VAL A 5 9.43 -15.99 -16.95
N ILE A 6 10.54 -15.24 -16.94
CA ILE A 6 11.90 -15.77 -17.12
C ILE A 6 12.26 -16.72 -15.97
N PRO A 7 12.28 -16.30 -14.69
CA PRO A 7 12.60 -17.21 -13.60
C PRO A 7 11.59 -18.35 -13.45
N ILE A 8 10.32 -18.18 -13.85
CA ILE A 8 9.33 -19.27 -13.87
C ILE A 8 9.69 -20.35 -14.90
N ILE A 9 9.99 -19.95 -16.13
CA ILE A 9 10.40 -20.88 -17.19
C ILE A 9 11.72 -21.56 -16.84
N LEU A 10 12.70 -20.80 -16.32
CA LEU A 10 13.99 -21.34 -15.89
C LEU A 10 13.83 -22.34 -14.75
N THR A 11 12.88 -22.12 -13.83
CA THR A 11 12.54 -23.07 -12.77
C THR A 11 11.97 -24.36 -13.36
N GLY A 12 11.06 -24.29 -14.34
CA GLY A 12 10.57 -25.48 -15.04
C GLY A 12 11.67 -26.24 -15.79
N LYS A 13 12.61 -25.51 -16.43
CA LYS A 13 13.77 -26.11 -17.10
C LYS A 13 14.69 -26.81 -16.09
N LEU A 14 14.92 -26.21 -14.92
CA LEU A 14 15.72 -26.79 -13.83
C LEU A 14 15.11 -28.12 -13.33
N LEU A 15 13.78 -28.18 -13.26
CA LEU A 15 13.04 -29.40 -12.93
C LEU A 15 13.00 -30.45 -14.06
N LYS A 16 13.60 -30.17 -15.23
CA LYS A 16 13.45 -30.96 -16.47
C LYS A 16 11.99 -31.10 -16.92
N LEU A 17 11.17 -30.10 -16.62
CA LEU A 17 9.75 -30.02 -16.95
C LEU A 17 9.45 -28.71 -17.70
N PRO A 18 9.92 -28.56 -18.94
CA PRO A 18 9.80 -27.29 -19.69
C PRO A 18 8.34 -26.87 -19.90
N TRP A 19 7.43 -27.83 -20.12
CA TRP A 19 5.99 -27.54 -20.25
C TRP A 19 5.38 -27.01 -18.96
N VAL A 20 5.82 -27.50 -17.79
CA VAL A 20 5.40 -26.92 -16.51
C VAL A 20 5.87 -25.48 -16.43
N GLY A 21 7.15 -25.20 -16.71
CA GLY A 21 7.67 -23.84 -16.71
C GLY A 21 6.91 -22.88 -17.64
N PHE A 22 6.63 -23.31 -18.87
CA PHE A 22 5.89 -22.51 -19.85
C PHE A 22 4.47 -22.20 -19.39
N PHE A 23 3.68 -23.22 -19.04
CA PHE A 23 2.28 -23.04 -18.64
C PHE A 23 2.14 -22.29 -17.30
N SER A 24 3.09 -22.49 -16.37
CA SER A 24 3.14 -21.73 -15.12
C SER A 24 3.46 -20.26 -15.36
N ALA A 25 4.27 -19.94 -16.36
CA ALA A 25 4.58 -18.54 -16.70
C ALA A 25 3.37 -17.82 -17.28
N LEU A 26 2.56 -18.52 -18.09
CA LEU A 26 1.28 -17.98 -18.59
C LEU A 26 0.33 -17.64 -17.45
N LEU A 27 0.20 -18.53 -16.46
CA LEU A 27 -0.69 -18.33 -15.32
C LEU A 27 -0.14 -17.30 -14.30
N GLY A 28 1.13 -17.45 -13.91
CA GLY A 28 1.77 -16.63 -12.87
C GLY A 28 2.02 -15.18 -13.27
N SER A 29 1.99 -14.85 -14.56
CA SER A 29 2.15 -13.47 -15.05
C SER A 29 0.85 -12.67 -15.14
N ILE A 30 -0.31 -13.31 -14.97
CA ILE A 30 -1.62 -12.66 -15.13
C ILE A 30 -2.54 -12.84 -13.92
N ALA A 31 -2.12 -13.59 -12.90
CA ALA A 31 -2.97 -13.82 -11.74
C ALA A 31 -3.34 -12.49 -11.06
N TRP A 32 -4.56 -12.43 -10.51
CA TRP A 32 -5.20 -11.20 -10.04
C TRP A 32 -4.25 -10.21 -9.34
N SER A 33 -3.62 -10.60 -8.23
CA SER A 33 -2.82 -9.65 -7.45
C SER A 33 -1.55 -9.20 -8.14
N TYR A 34 -0.95 -10.07 -8.97
CA TYR A 34 0.20 -9.71 -9.79
C TYR A 34 -0.21 -8.72 -10.87
N TYR A 35 -1.28 -9.02 -11.62
CA TYR A 35 -1.80 -8.10 -12.64
C TYR A 35 -2.18 -6.74 -12.04
N ASN A 36 -2.94 -6.72 -10.94
CA ASN A 36 -3.40 -5.49 -10.30
C ASN A 36 -2.26 -4.52 -9.93
N ARG A 37 -1.06 -5.06 -9.65
CA ARG A 37 0.13 -4.31 -9.23
C ARG A 37 1.19 -4.19 -10.33
N THR A 38 0.87 -4.63 -11.54
CA THR A 38 1.83 -4.61 -12.67
C THR A 38 1.21 -4.32 -14.04
N MET A 39 -0.09 -4.02 -14.06
CA MET A 39 -0.81 -3.57 -15.26
C MET A 39 -0.26 -2.24 -15.76
N THR A 40 -0.55 -1.92 -17.03
CA THR A 40 -0.20 -0.63 -17.63
C THR A 40 -0.70 0.53 -16.77
N GLY A 41 0.17 1.48 -16.49
CA GLY A 41 -0.13 2.64 -15.63
C GLY A 41 0.16 2.41 -14.14
N TYR A 42 0.40 1.17 -13.68
CA TYR A 42 0.86 0.90 -12.32
C TYR A 42 2.38 1.08 -12.21
N TYR A 43 2.81 2.34 -12.09
CA TYR A 43 4.22 2.71 -11.96
C TYR A 43 4.65 2.70 -10.48
N ASP A 44 4.93 1.51 -9.98
CA ASP A 44 5.41 1.28 -8.61
C ASP A 44 6.50 0.19 -8.60
N THR A 45 7.16 0.02 -7.46
CA THR A 45 8.24 -0.93 -7.18
C THR A 45 7.82 -2.40 -7.33
N ASP A 46 6.53 -2.70 -7.33
CA ASP A 46 5.96 -4.05 -7.48
C ASP A 46 6.45 -4.82 -8.71
N MET A 47 6.67 -4.12 -9.82
CA MET A 47 7.16 -4.74 -11.05
C MET A 47 8.56 -5.34 -10.90
N PHE A 48 9.35 -4.85 -9.93
CA PHE A 48 10.66 -5.37 -9.57
C PHE A 48 10.59 -6.29 -8.35
N SER A 49 9.75 -5.98 -7.37
CA SER A 49 9.70 -6.70 -6.10
C SER A 49 9.50 -8.20 -6.33
N VAL A 50 8.45 -8.61 -7.05
CA VAL A 50 8.15 -10.03 -7.29
C VAL A 50 9.09 -10.67 -8.32
N PHE A 51 9.43 -9.95 -9.40
CA PHE A 51 10.35 -10.47 -10.41
C PHE A 51 11.73 -10.80 -9.81
N LEU A 52 12.33 -9.88 -9.06
CA LEU A 52 13.63 -10.08 -8.44
C LEU A 52 13.55 -11.10 -7.31
N GLN A 53 12.48 -11.08 -6.48
CA GLN A 53 12.31 -12.09 -5.43
C GLN A 53 12.26 -13.50 -6.00
N PHE A 54 11.50 -13.71 -7.07
CA PHE A 54 11.35 -15.02 -7.67
C PHE A 54 12.60 -15.43 -8.46
N THR A 55 13.30 -14.48 -9.06
CA THR A 55 14.65 -14.70 -9.63
C THR A 55 15.64 -15.17 -8.56
N ILE A 56 15.64 -14.54 -7.39
CA ILE A 56 16.50 -14.93 -6.27
C ILE A 56 16.12 -16.31 -5.73
N LEU A 57 14.82 -16.61 -5.60
CA LEU A 57 14.36 -17.95 -5.25
C LEU A 57 14.85 -18.99 -6.27
N TYR A 58 14.73 -18.71 -7.56
CA TYR A 58 15.26 -19.57 -8.61
C TYR A 58 16.77 -19.79 -8.45
N LEU A 59 17.55 -18.73 -8.19
CA LEU A 59 19.00 -18.83 -7.99
C LEU A 59 19.37 -19.62 -6.73
N PHE A 60 18.61 -19.48 -5.64
CA PHE A 60 18.74 -20.35 -4.47
C PHE A 60 18.50 -21.82 -4.86
N ILE A 61 17.42 -22.13 -5.57
CA ILE A 61 17.13 -23.50 -6.01
C ILE A 61 18.22 -24.02 -6.97
N LEU A 62 18.73 -23.17 -7.88
CA LEU A 62 19.81 -23.50 -8.81
C LEU A 62 21.06 -24.00 -8.08
N THR A 63 21.46 -23.30 -7.00
CA THR A 63 22.61 -23.71 -6.18
C THR A 63 22.40 -25.09 -5.54
N LEU A 64 21.17 -25.41 -5.12
CA LEU A 64 20.85 -26.70 -4.50
C LEU A 64 20.85 -27.87 -5.50
N TYR A 65 20.55 -27.61 -6.78
CA TYR A 65 20.47 -28.64 -7.83
C TYR A 65 21.82 -28.92 -8.50
N HIS A 66 22.47 -27.88 -9.01
CA HIS A 66 23.68 -28.05 -9.81
C HIS A 66 24.95 -28.04 -8.96
N LYS A 67 24.92 -27.41 -7.77
CA LYS A 67 26.05 -27.34 -6.81
C LYS A 67 27.37 -26.82 -7.39
N GLU A 68 27.36 -26.18 -8.56
CA GLU A 68 28.55 -25.58 -9.16
C GLU A 68 28.90 -24.26 -8.47
N SER A 69 30.19 -24.01 -8.25
CA SER A 69 30.68 -22.83 -7.54
C SER A 69 30.22 -21.52 -8.19
N ILE A 70 30.20 -21.44 -9.52
CA ILE A 70 29.75 -20.24 -10.26
C ILE A 70 28.32 -19.79 -9.90
N ASN A 71 27.43 -20.73 -9.54
CA ASN A 71 26.04 -20.42 -9.25
C ASN A 71 25.89 -19.53 -8.01
N ILE A 72 26.84 -19.57 -7.07
CA ILE A 72 26.83 -18.68 -5.91
C ILE A 72 27.07 -17.22 -6.29
N LEU A 73 27.83 -16.97 -7.36
CA LEU A 73 28.06 -15.61 -7.84
C LEU A 73 26.79 -15.04 -8.45
N TYR A 74 26.06 -15.83 -9.24
CA TYR A 74 24.75 -15.40 -9.76
C TYR A 74 23.77 -15.10 -8.63
N LEU A 75 23.67 -15.97 -7.63
CA LEU A 75 22.86 -15.72 -6.43
C LEU A 75 23.30 -14.43 -5.72
N SER A 76 24.61 -14.25 -5.51
CA SER A 76 25.16 -13.05 -4.85
C SER A 76 24.81 -11.77 -5.59
N ILE A 77 24.92 -11.75 -6.92
CA ILE A 77 24.51 -10.60 -7.74
C ILE A 77 23.03 -10.27 -7.50
N GLY A 78 22.15 -11.29 -7.50
CA GLY A 78 20.74 -11.10 -7.17
C GLY A 78 20.51 -10.50 -5.78
N LEU A 79 21.19 -11.03 -4.76
CA LEU A 79 21.11 -10.55 -3.38
C LEU A 79 21.64 -9.11 -3.21
N LEU A 80 22.65 -8.72 -3.98
CA LEU A 80 23.22 -7.37 -3.93
C LEU A 80 22.35 -6.33 -4.65
N ILE A 81 21.70 -6.71 -5.76
CA ILE A 81 20.84 -5.82 -6.54
C ILE A 81 19.49 -5.56 -5.86
N TYR A 82 18.92 -6.58 -5.21
CA TYR A 82 17.55 -6.51 -4.71
C TYR A 82 17.26 -5.35 -3.72
N PRO A 83 18.10 -5.07 -2.69
CA PRO A 83 17.86 -3.97 -1.76
C PRO A 83 17.77 -2.60 -2.40
N TYR A 84 18.38 -2.40 -3.58
CA TYR A 84 18.31 -1.15 -4.31
C TYR A 84 16.91 -0.88 -4.88
N TYR A 85 16.23 -1.94 -5.33
CA TYR A 85 14.89 -1.84 -5.93
C TYR A 85 13.76 -1.96 -4.90
N TYR A 86 13.91 -2.85 -3.91
CA TYR A 86 12.85 -3.12 -2.95
C TYR A 86 13.40 -3.60 -1.59
N PRO A 87 13.95 -2.70 -0.76
CA PRO A 87 14.54 -3.07 0.54
C PRO A 87 13.52 -3.67 1.51
N GLN A 88 12.23 -3.32 1.38
CA GLN A 88 11.17 -3.77 2.29
C GLN A 88 10.94 -5.29 2.24
N GLY A 89 11.29 -5.96 1.14
CA GLY A 89 11.13 -7.41 1.02
C GLY A 89 12.39 -8.20 1.39
N LEU A 90 13.40 -7.56 1.99
CA LEU A 90 14.56 -8.26 2.54
C LEU A 90 14.17 -9.27 3.63
N SER A 91 13.12 -9.00 4.40
CA SER A 91 12.59 -9.95 5.40
C SER A 91 12.23 -11.30 4.79
N LEU A 92 11.63 -11.29 3.59
CA LEU A 92 11.33 -12.51 2.83
C LEU A 92 12.60 -13.20 2.32
N ILE A 93 13.59 -12.43 1.84
CA ILE A 93 14.88 -12.99 1.42
C ILE A 93 15.60 -13.65 2.60
N TYR A 94 15.61 -13.00 3.76
CA TYR A 94 16.20 -13.56 4.98
C TYR A 94 15.51 -14.86 5.39
N ALA A 95 14.18 -14.92 5.33
CA ALA A 95 13.44 -16.15 5.61
C ALA A 95 13.77 -17.29 4.63
N ILE A 96 13.88 -16.98 3.32
CA ILE A 96 14.29 -17.96 2.30
C ILE A 96 15.74 -18.41 2.54
N PHE A 97 16.65 -17.47 2.82
CA PHE A 97 18.06 -17.75 3.12
C PHE A 97 18.20 -18.66 4.34
N ILE A 98 17.49 -18.40 5.44
CA ILE A 98 17.52 -19.24 6.65
C ILE A 98 17.06 -20.67 6.32
N LEU A 99 15.97 -20.84 5.58
CA LEU A 99 15.51 -22.17 5.17
C LEU A 99 16.47 -22.85 4.19
N TRP A 100 17.11 -22.08 3.31
CA TRP A 100 18.11 -22.59 2.39
C TRP A 100 19.39 -23.03 3.10
N VAL A 101 19.84 -22.31 4.13
CA VAL A 101 20.93 -22.73 5.03
C VAL A 101 20.52 -24.02 5.74
N ALA A 102 19.34 -24.06 6.37
CA ALA A 102 18.84 -25.24 7.06
C ALA A 102 18.75 -26.45 6.13
N TYR A 103 18.25 -26.27 4.91
CA TYR A 103 18.17 -27.32 3.90
C TYR A 103 19.55 -27.90 3.60
N GLN A 104 20.56 -27.05 3.38
CA GLN A 104 21.92 -27.52 3.08
C GLN A 104 22.56 -28.23 4.27
N LEU A 105 22.39 -27.72 5.48
CA LEU A 105 22.94 -28.36 6.69
C LEU A 105 22.26 -29.70 7.02
N ILE A 106 21.00 -29.90 6.63
CA ILE A 106 20.27 -31.16 6.87
C ILE A 106 20.53 -32.16 5.74
N PHE A 107 20.43 -31.75 4.48
CA PHE A 107 20.42 -32.65 3.32
C PHE A 107 21.72 -32.67 2.52
N GLN A 108 22.61 -31.69 2.69
CA GLN A 108 23.81 -31.50 1.89
C GLN A 108 25.07 -31.23 2.73
N ARG A 109 25.10 -31.62 4.01
CA ARG A 109 26.23 -31.35 4.92
C ARG A 109 27.56 -31.97 4.52
N GLU A 110 27.54 -33.03 3.72
CA GLU A 110 28.75 -33.68 3.21
C GLU A 110 29.29 -32.95 1.96
N GLU A 111 28.49 -32.05 1.37
CA GLU A 111 28.84 -31.31 0.16
C GLU A 111 29.68 -30.09 0.53
N LYS A 112 30.93 -30.09 0.08
CA LYS A 112 31.87 -28.99 0.31
C LYS A 112 31.34 -27.63 -0.15
N ASN A 113 30.70 -27.62 -1.32
CA ASN A 113 30.15 -26.40 -1.92
C ASN A 113 29.02 -25.80 -1.09
N SER A 114 28.32 -26.58 -0.27
CA SER A 114 27.25 -26.05 0.57
C SER A 114 27.76 -25.03 1.60
N TYR A 115 28.90 -25.31 2.23
CA TYR A 115 29.52 -24.39 3.19
C TYR A 115 30.03 -23.11 2.52
N LEU A 116 30.67 -23.26 1.35
CA LEU A 116 31.08 -22.12 0.51
C LEU A 116 29.90 -21.23 0.16
N PHE A 117 28.77 -21.84 -0.24
CA PHE A 117 27.57 -21.11 -0.60
C PHE A 117 27.01 -20.33 0.58
N ILE A 118 26.88 -20.97 1.74
CA ILE A 118 26.41 -20.32 2.97
C ILE A 118 27.30 -19.12 3.31
N ALA A 119 28.62 -19.29 3.24
CA ALA A 119 29.57 -18.22 3.55
C ALA A 119 29.39 -17.00 2.62
N ILE A 120 29.38 -17.22 1.30
CA ILE A 120 29.29 -16.12 0.33
C ILE A 120 27.92 -15.44 0.34
N ALA A 121 26.83 -16.23 0.36
CA ALA A 121 25.47 -15.65 0.41
C ALA A 121 25.22 -14.87 1.70
N GLY A 122 25.75 -15.33 2.85
CA GLY A 122 25.69 -14.59 4.12
C GLY A 122 26.34 -13.21 4.01
N ILE A 123 27.51 -13.12 3.37
CA ILE A 123 28.23 -11.86 3.14
C ILE A 123 27.41 -10.91 2.24
N ALA A 124 26.78 -11.43 1.18
CA ALA A 124 25.96 -10.63 0.29
C ALA A 124 24.80 -9.93 1.03
N LEU A 125 24.30 -10.56 2.10
CA LEU A 125 23.20 -10.07 2.93
C LEU A 125 23.64 -9.16 4.09
N TRP A 126 24.93 -8.89 4.27
CA TRP A 126 25.38 -7.94 5.29
C TRP A 126 24.86 -6.52 5.01
N ASN A 127 24.56 -5.79 6.07
CA ASN A 127 24.22 -4.37 6.02
C ASN A 127 25.50 -3.50 5.98
N THR A 128 26.31 -3.71 4.94
CA THR A 128 27.54 -2.97 4.69
C THR A 128 27.53 -2.41 3.26
N PRO A 129 28.37 -1.40 2.95
CA PRO A 129 28.42 -0.81 1.61
C PRO A 129 28.64 -1.87 0.53
N ILE A 130 27.92 -1.76 -0.59
CA ILE A 130 27.92 -2.76 -1.67
C ILE A 130 29.32 -3.07 -2.21
N LEU A 131 30.18 -2.08 -2.33
CA LEU A 131 31.57 -2.24 -2.80
C LEU A 131 32.38 -3.14 -1.88
N VAL A 132 32.22 -3.00 -0.55
CA VAL A 132 32.90 -3.85 0.44
C VAL A 132 32.46 -5.30 0.26
N LYS A 133 31.15 -5.53 0.08
CA LYS A 133 30.61 -6.88 -0.15
C LYS A 133 31.14 -7.50 -1.44
N ILE A 134 31.18 -6.75 -2.54
CA ILE A 134 31.71 -7.23 -3.83
C ILE A 134 33.19 -7.63 -3.70
N LEU A 135 34.02 -6.79 -3.06
CA LEU A 135 35.44 -7.07 -2.86
C LEU A 135 35.66 -8.33 -2.00
N ILE A 136 34.93 -8.45 -0.89
CA ILE A 136 35.03 -9.61 0.00
C ILE A 136 34.56 -10.89 -0.72
N ILE A 137 33.41 -10.85 -1.40
CA ILE A 137 32.88 -11.99 -2.15
C ILE A 137 33.86 -12.44 -3.24
N GLY A 138 34.40 -11.49 -4.02
CA GLY A 138 35.38 -11.79 -5.06
C GLY A 138 36.68 -12.37 -4.50
N ALA A 139 37.22 -11.78 -3.44
CA ALA A 139 38.43 -12.27 -2.77
C ALA A 139 38.25 -13.69 -2.22
N ILE A 140 37.15 -13.94 -1.52
CA ILE A 140 36.83 -15.26 -0.96
C ILE A 140 36.61 -16.27 -2.08
N PHE A 141 35.87 -15.93 -3.13
CA PHE A 141 35.61 -16.84 -4.25
C PHE A 141 36.91 -17.24 -4.97
N ILE A 142 37.80 -16.29 -5.25
CA ILE A 142 39.10 -16.55 -5.89
C ILE A 142 39.99 -17.38 -4.96
N ALA A 143 40.07 -17.03 -3.68
CA ALA A 143 40.90 -17.74 -2.71
C ALA A 143 40.43 -19.19 -2.52
N LEU A 144 39.12 -19.42 -2.42
CA LEU A 144 38.55 -20.74 -2.20
C LEU A 144 38.69 -21.63 -3.44
N ASN A 145 38.54 -21.10 -4.66
CA ASN A 145 38.82 -21.87 -5.88
C ASN A 145 40.32 -22.23 -6.03
N LYS A 146 41.24 -21.41 -5.50
CA LYS A 146 42.69 -21.71 -5.56
C LYS A 146 43.17 -22.69 -4.51
N ILE A 147 42.49 -22.76 -3.37
CA ILE A 147 42.90 -23.54 -2.19
C ILE A 147 41.91 -24.69 -1.95
N GLU A 148 41.01 -24.94 -2.89
CA GLU A 148 39.92 -25.91 -2.75
C GLU A 148 40.46 -27.25 -2.26
N ASP A 149 41.43 -27.85 -2.96
CA ASP A 149 42.00 -29.16 -2.62
C ASP A 149 42.65 -29.25 -1.22
N LYS A 150 42.96 -28.12 -0.58
CA LYS A 150 43.61 -28.05 0.74
C LYS A 150 42.64 -27.73 1.90
N LEU A 151 41.37 -27.45 1.59
CA LEU A 151 40.36 -27.06 2.58
C LEU A 151 39.48 -28.26 2.97
N ASP A 152 39.65 -28.71 4.20
CA ASP A 152 38.76 -29.67 4.85
C ASP A 152 37.42 -29.02 5.22
N ASN A 153 36.36 -29.82 5.23
CA ASN A 153 34.97 -29.43 5.49
C ASN A 153 34.82 -28.68 6.83
N LYS A 154 35.62 -29.02 7.86
CA LYS A 154 35.61 -28.31 9.14
C LYS A 154 35.96 -26.83 9.01
N LYS A 155 36.95 -26.47 8.19
CA LYS A 155 37.37 -25.07 7.99
C LYS A 155 36.30 -24.27 7.24
N LEU A 156 35.68 -24.89 6.24
CA LEU A 156 34.58 -24.27 5.50
C LEU A 156 33.34 -24.10 6.39
N LEU A 157 33.04 -25.07 7.24
CA LEU A 157 31.98 -24.96 8.24
C LEU A 157 32.23 -23.77 9.19
N TYR A 158 33.46 -23.60 9.71
CA TYR A 158 33.77 -22.44 10.54
C TYR A 158 33.58 -21.12 9.79
N LEU A 159 34.00 -21.05 8.52
CA LEU A 159 33.77 -19.88 7.68
C LEU A 159 32.26 -19.59 7.50
N SER A 160 31.45 -20.63 7.25
CA SER A 160 29.99 -20.50 7.16
C SER A 160 29.39 -20.02 8.47
N ILE A 161 29.82 -20.57 9.61
CA ILE A 161 29.33 -20.17 10.94
C ILE A 161 29.68 -18.70 11.23
N ILE A 162 30.92 -18.28 10.94
CA ILE A 162 31.34 -16.88 11.09
C ILE A 162 30.50 -15.98 10.20
N SER A 163 30.31 -16.33 8.93
CA SER A 163 29.50 -15.54 8.00
C SER A 163 28.04 -15.42 8.46
N LEU A 164 27.44 -16.52 8.94
CA LEU A 164 26.08 -16.54 9.49
C LEU A 164 25.97 -15.69 10.76
N PHE A 165 26.94 -15.80 11.67
CA PHE A 165 26.98 -14.99 12.88
C PHE A 165 27.06 -13.49 12.55
N MET A 166 27.93 -13.13 11.61
CA MET A 166 28.05 -11.76 11.10
C MET A 166 26.76 -11.31 10.40
N PHE A 167 26.09 -12.18 9.66
CA PHE A 167 24.78 -11.88 9.07
C PHE A 167 23.73 -11.57 10.13
N PHE A 168 23.68 -12.30 11.24
CA PHE A 168 22.75 -11.99 12.33
C PHE A 168 23.06 -10.66 13.04
N ILE A 169 24.35 -10.34 13.24
CA ILE A 169 24.77 -9.10 13.89
C ILE A 169 24.57 -7.89 12.97
N PHE A 170 25.13 -7.93 11.76
CA PHE A 170 25.08 -6.80 10.84
C PHE A 170 23.73 -6.67 10.14
N GLY A 171 23.01 -7.77 9.91
CA GLY A 171 21.78 -7.77 9.14
C GLY A 171 20.53 -7.34 9.91
N ASP A 172 20.61 -7.15 11.23
CA ASP A 172 19.49 -6.82 12.14
C ASP A 172 18.23 -7.68 11.90
N VAL A 173 18.47 -8.96 11.59
CA VAL A 173 17.50 -9.86 10.95
C VAL A 173 16.24 -10.05 11.79
N PHE A 174 16.42 -10.30 13.09
CA PHE A 174 15.32 -10.56 14.00
C PHE A 174 14.48 -9.30 14.25
N GLN A 175 15.12 -8.15 14.42
CA GLN A 175 14.42 -6.89 14.62
C GLN A 175 13.62 -6.50 13.38
N ILE A 176 14.19 -6.62 12.17
CA ILE A 176 13.49 -6.31 10.92
C ILE A 176 12.27 -7.21 10.72
N ILE A 177 12.41 -8.53 10.93
CA ILE A 177 11.29 -9.47 10.76
C ILE A 177 10.22 -9.22 11.82
N TRP A 178 10.61 -9.09 13.09
CA TRP A 178 9.69 -8.88 14.20
C TRP A 178 8.93 -7.56 14.07
N PHE A 179 9.64 -6.47 13.78
CA PHE A 179 9.04 -5.15 13.56
C PHE A 179 7.99 -5.19 12.45
N LYS A 180 8.27 -5.88 11.33
CA LYS A 180 7.28 -6.05 10.25
C LYS A 180 6.06 -6.83 10.71
N ILE A 181 6.23 -7.91 11.47
CA ILE A 181 5.09 -8.68 11.98
C ILE A 181 4.23 -7.81 12.90
N VAL A 182 4.84 -7.10 13.84
CA VAL A 182 4.15 -6.22 14.79
C VAL A 182 3.45 -5.07 14.05
N ASP A 183 4.10 -4.39 13.12
CA ASP A 183 3.53 -3.26 12.36
C ASP A 183 2.25 -3.64 11.57
N TYR A 184 2.19 -4.87 11.04
CA TYR A 184 1.01 -5.36 10.31
C TYR A 184 -0.04 -6.06 11.16
N THR A 185 0.27 -6.40 12.41
CA THR A 185 -0.68 -7.08 13.32
C THR A 185 -1.22 -6.15 14.39
N ASN A 186 -0.44 -5.15 14.82
CA ASN A 186 -0.83 -4.22 15.86
C ASN A 186 -1.66 -3.07 15.27
N LYS A 187 -2.98 -3.16 15.45
CA LYS A 187 -3.96 -2.19 14.92
C LYS A 187 -4.43 -1.22 16.01
N GLY A 188 -3.67 -0.97 17.06
CA GLY A 188 -4.03 -0.10 18.19
C GLY A 188 -3.73 1.40 17.99
N VAL A 189 -4.09 2.24 18.96
CA VAL A 189 -3.62 3.64 19.10
C VAL A 189 -2.35 3.61 19.94
N LYS A 190 -1.34 4.45 19.65
CA LYS A 190 -0.15 4.56 20.51
C LYS A 190 -0.57 4.93 21.94
N GLU A 191 -0.20 4.11 22.92
CA GLU A 191 -0.60 4.30 24.33
C GLU A 191 0.34 5.22 25.12
N GLN A 192 1.54 5.53 24.62
CA GLN A 192 2.49 6.41 25.30
C GLN A 192 2.53 7.80 24.66
N GLY A 193 2.32 8.86 25.46
CA GLY A 193 2.34 10.25 25.03
C GLY A 193 0.97 10.74 24.50
N LEU A 194 0.99 11.62 23.50
CA LEU A 194 -0.24 12.05 22.83
C LEU A 194 -0.80 10.94 21.94
N HIS A 195 -2.11 10.78 21.94
CA HIS A 195 -2.80 9.72 21.22
C HIS A 195 -3.18 10.15 19.80
N PHE A 196 -2.51 9.58 18.80
CA PHE A 196 -2.80 9.78 17.39
C PHE A 196 -3.37 8.52 16.72
N TYR A 197 -4.28 8.73 15.77
CA TYR A 197 -4.87 7.64 15.00
C TYR A 197 -3.84 6.99 14.07
N GLN A 198 -3.74 5.66 14.08
CA GLN A 198 -2.76 4.95 13.27
C GLN A 198 -3.26 4.71 11.83
N VAL A 199 -2.43 5.04 10.84
CA VAL A 199 -2.78 4.96 9.42
C VAL A 199 -3.02 3.54 8.92
N VAL A 200 -2.37 2.55 9.52
CA VAL A 200 -2.57 1.13 9.16
C VAL A 200 -4.05 0.72 9.23
N GLN A 201 -4.85 1.39 10.07
CA GLN A 201 -6.30 1.13 10.19
C GLN A 201 -7.12 1.67 8.99
N THR A 202 -6.62 2.66 8.24
CA THR A 202 -7.33 3.29 7.13
C THR A 202 -6.81 2.89 5.75
N VAL A 203 -5.60 2.32 5.68
CA VAL A 203 -5.02 1.86 4.42
C VAL A 203 -5.78 0.63 3.93
N ARG A 204 -6.51 0.79 2.83
CA ARG A 204 -7.30 -0.29 2.20
C ARG A 204 -6.47 -1.54 1.90
N GLU A 205 -5.17 -1.38 1.69
CA GLU A 205 -4.26 -2.49 1.38
C GLU A 205 -3.82 -3.33 2.61
N ALA A 206 -3.99 -2.82 3.83
CA ALA A 206 -3.57 -3.46 5.08
C ALA A 206 -4.74 -4.07 5.90
N GLY A 207 -5.98 -3.89 5.42
CA GLY A 207 -7.18 -4.47 6.04
C GLY A 207 -7.25 -5.99 5.86
N SER A 208 -7.78 -6.71 6.84
CA SER A 208 -8.01 -8.16 6.72
C SER A 208 -8.96 -8.48 5.57
N ILE A 209 -8.70 -9.57 4.85
CA ILE A 209 -9.48 -9.97 3.67
C ILE A 209 -10.01 -11.39 3.83
N SER A 210 -11.15 -11.73 3.23
CA SER A 210 -11.70 -13.09 3.29
C SER A 210 -10.77 -14.12 2.62
N TRP A 211 -10.86 -15.39 3.04
CA TRP A 211 -10.12 -16.49 2.39
C TRP A 211 -10.45 -16.63 0.90
N GLU A 212 -11.70 -16.36 0.51
CA GLU A 212 -12.10 -16.28 -0.89
C GLU A 212 -11.32 -15.19 -1.64
N THR A 213 -11.18 -14.01 -1.04
CA THR A 213 -10.38 -12.92 -1.61
C THR A 213 -8.91 -13.31 -1.73
N VAL A 214 -8.34 -13.97 -0.71
CA VAL A 214 -6.96 -14.50 -0.78
C VAL A 214 -6.81 -15.46 -1.96
N ALA A 215 -7.73 -16.42 -2.11
CA ALA A 215 -7.68 -17.42 -3.17
C ALA A 215 -7.83 -16.80 -4.57
N ASN A 216 -8.79 -15.90 -4.75
CA ASN A 216 -8.97 -15.15 -5.99
C ASN A 216 -7.71 -14.34 -6.33
N ARG A 217 -7.13 -13.65 -5.34
CA ARG A 217 -5.94 -12.82 -5.54
C ARG A 217 -4.67 -13.59 -5.89
N ILE A 218 -4.47 -14.78 -5.31
CA ILE A 218 -3.27 -15.60 -5.54
C ILE A 218 -3.36 -16.33 -6.88
N ILE A 219 -4.51 -16.94 -7.21
CA ILE A 219 -4.59 -17.87 -8.35
C ILE A 219 -5.98 -17.93 -9.01
N GLY A 220 -6.86 -16.95 -8.78
CA GLY A 220 -8.13 -16.80 -9.48
C GLY A 220 -9.28 -17.67 -8.96
N GLY A 221 -9.16 -18.27 -7.78
CA GLY A 221 -10.29 -18.97 -7.16
C GLY A 221 -9.92 -19.93 -6.04
N VAL A 222 -10.92 -20.35 -5.27
CA VAL A 222 -10.77 -21.34 -4.19
C VAL A 222 -10.34 -22.71 -4.75
N ILE A 223 -10.99 -23.19 -5.81
CA ILE A 223 -10.64 -24.46 -6.46
C ILE A 223 -9.20 -24.41 -7.03
N PRO A 224 -8.81 -23.40 -7.84
CA PRO A 224 -7.42 -23.19 -8.24
C PRO A 224 -6.42 -23.19 -7.07
N LEU A 225 -6.77 -22.58 -5.93
CA LEU A 225 -5.92 -22.56 -4.73
C LEU A 225 -5.74 -23.96 -4.14
N VAL A 226 -6.80 -24.74 -4.02
CA VAL A 226 -6.72 -26.14 -3.53
C VAL A 226 -5.84 -26.99 -4.45
N ILE A 227 -6.01 -26.86 -5.77
CA ILE A 227 -5.16 -27.52 -6.78
C ILE A 227 -3.69 -27.11 -6.59
N SER A 228 -3.44 -25.81 -6.37
CA SER A 228 -2.11 -25.28 -6.12
C SER A 228 -1.48 -25.85 -4.84
N VAL A 229 -2.22 -25.94 -3.74
CA VAL A 229 -1.74 -26.51 -2.48
C VAL A 229 -1.37 -27.98 -2.63
N ILE A 230 -2.25 -28.79 -3.23
CA ILE A 230 -1.97 -30.22 -3.48
C ILE A 230 -0.76 -30.35 -4.41
N GLY A 231 -0.72 -29.56 -5.47
CA GLY A 231 0.40 -29.50 -6.40
C GLY A 231 1.72 -29.14 -5.72
N TYR A 232 1.71 -28.22 -4.77
CA TYR A 232 2.89 -27.81 -4.02
C TYR A 232 3.39 -28.95 -3.11
N ILE A 233 2.48 -29.64 -2.42
CA ILE A 233 2.82 -30.82 -1.62
C ILE A 233 3.48 -31.89 -2.49
N LEU A 234 2.88 -32.21 -3.64
CA LEU A 234 3.45 -33.16 -4.62
C LEU A 234 4.80 -32.71 -5.17
N LEU A 235 4.95 -31.40 -5.42
CA LEU A 235 6.20 -30.80 -5.89
C LEU A 235 7.29 -30.96 -4.84
N VAL A 236 7.03 -30.63 -3.58
CA VAL A 236 8.00 -30.75 -2.48
C VAL A 236 8.37 -32.20 -2.19
N ILE A 237 7.42 -33.15 -2.27
CA ILE A 237 7.70 -34.58 -2.10
C ILE A 237 8.71 -35.05 -3.15
N ARG A 238 8.56 -34.62 -4.41
CA ARG A 238 9.44 -35.02 -5.52
C ARG A 238 10.72 -34.19 -5.61
N HIS A 239 10.65 -32.93 -5.18
CA HIS A 239 11.70 -31.91 -5.30
C HIS A 239 11.82 -31.15 -3.97
N LYS A 240 12.44 -31.80 -2.98
CA LYS A 240 12.58 -31.30 -1.59
C LYS A 240 13.19 -29.89 -1.51
N GLN A 241 13.98 -29.49 -2.50
CA GLN A 241 14.57 -28.16 -2.62
C GLN A 241 13.51 -27.04 -2.55
N PHE A 242 12.27 -27.30 -2.97
CA PHE A 242 11.17 -26.32 -2.90
C PHE A 242 10.70 -26.00 -1.49
N LEU A 243 11.16 -26.71 -0.44
CA LEU A 243 10.92 -26.31 0.95
C LEU A 243 11.33 -24.86 1.23
N ILE A 244 12.35 -24.35 0.55
CA ILE A 244 12.82 -22.97 0.73
C ILE A 244 11.84 -21.92 0.19
N ALA A 245 10.83 -22.32 -0.59
CA ALA A 245 9.78 -21.44 -1.10
C ALA A 245 8.63 -21.20 -0.09
N LEU A 246 8.62 -21.93 1.04
CA LEU A 246 7.60 -21.80 2.09
C LEU A 246 7.37 -20.37 2.58
N PRO A 247 8.37 -19.48 2.74
CA PRO A 247 8.13 -18.11 3.21
C PRO A 247 7.23 -17.31 2.27
N LEU A 248 7.33 -17.54 0.95
CA LEU A 248 6.48 -16.85 -0.03
C LEU A 248 5.02 -17.30 0.07
N ILE A 249 4.78 -18.60 0.26
CA ILE A 249 3.45 -19.13 0.51
C ILE A 249 2.91 -18.64 1.85
N GLY A 250 3.73 -18.70 2.89
CA GLY A 250 3.39 -18.26 4.24
C GLY A 250 2.94 -16.80 4.26
N VAL A 251 3.64 -15.90 3.57
CA VAL A 251 3.25 -14.50 3.45
C VAL A 251 1.99 -14.32 2.59
N GLY A 252 1.77 -15.14 1.56
CA GLY A 252 0.51 -15.16 0.83
C GLY A 252 -0.70 -15.53 1.69
N ILE A 253 -0.53 -16.50 2.60
CA ILE A 253 -1.56 -16.89 3.60
C ILE A 253 -1.73 -15.78 4.66
N PHE A 254 -0.61 -15.19 5.11
CA PHE A 254 -0.59 -14.09 6.07
C PHE A 254 -1.42 -12.87 5.60
N ALA A 255 -1.60 -12.71 4.29
CA ALA A 255 -2.46 -11.70 3.69
C ALA A 255 -3.89 -11.68 4.24
N HIS A 256 -4.41 -12.82 4.71
CA HIS A 256 -5.73 -12.88 5.36
C HIS A 256 -5.84 -11.90 6.53
N TRP A 257 -4.80 -11.80 7.36
CA TRP A 257 -4.76 -10.93 8.55
C TRP A 257 -4.14 -9.56 8.26
N ALA A 258 -3.13 -9.55 7.40
CA ALA A 258 -2.21 -8.43 7.21
C ALA A 258 -2.47 -7.61 5.92
N GLY A 259 -3.39 -8.07 5.09
CA GLY A 259 -3.90 -7.32 3.95
C GLY A 259 -3.48 -7.82 2.56
N LEU A 260 -4.22 -7.32 1.57
CA LEU A 260 -4.24 -7.79 0.20
C LEU A 260 -2.92 -7.63 -0.58
N ARG A 261 -1.99 -6.83 -0.06
CA ARG A 261 -0.69 -6.54 -0.69
C ARG A 261 0.28 -7.71 -0.61
N PHE A 262 0.10 -8.62 0.36
CA PHE A 262 0.99 -9.75 0.57
C PHE A 262 0.70 -10.94 -0.37
N THR A 263 -0.48 -11.01 -0.97
CA THR A 263 -0.87 -12.14 -1.84
C THR A 263 0.03 -12.28 -3.06
N VAL A 264 0.62 -11.17 -3.52
CA VAL A 264 1.39 -11.11 -4.77
C VAL A 264 2.67 -11.96 -4.72
N TYR A 265 3.27 -12.14 -3.53
CA TYR A 265 4.48 -12.93 -3.34
C TYR A 265 4.26 -14.44 -3.52
N ALA A 266 3.05 -14.93 -3.27
CA ALA A 266 2.72 -16.34 -3.44
C ALA A 266 2.38 -16.71 -4.90
N VAL A 267 2.06 -15.72 -5.75
CA VAL A 267 1.55 -15.94 -7.12
C VAL A 267 2.47 -16.86 -7.95
N PRO A 268 3.79 -16.60 -8.09
CA PRO A 268 4.63 -17.43 -8.95
C PRO A 268 4.74 -18.88 -8.47
N VAL A 269 4.90 -19.08 -7.15
CA VAL A 269 4.98 -20.41 -6.54
C VAL A 269 3.65 -21.15 -6.69
N ALA A 270 2.53 -20.46 -6.48
CA ALA A 270 1.20 -21.03 -6.65
C ALA A 270 0.95 -21.47 -8.12
N GLY A 271 1.38 -20.67 -9.09
CA GLY A 271 1.30 -20.99 -10.51
C GLY A 271 2.13 -22.21 -10.91
N ILE A 272 3.37 -22.32 -10.41
CA ILE A 272 4.20 -23.52 -10.63
C ILE A 272 3.54 -24.76 -10.03
N SER A 273 3.05 -24.63 -8.80
CA SER A 273 2.45 -25.73 -8.05
C SER A 273 1.18 -26.26 -8.71
N ALA A 274 0.28 -25.36 -9.14
CA ALA A 274 -0.97 -25.74 -9.79
C ALA A 274 -0.74 -26.45 -11.15
N VAL A 275 0.22 -25.99 -11.93
CA VAL A 275 0.56 -26.64 -13.22
C VAL A 275 1.30 -27.96 -12.99
N TYR A 276 2.15 -28.04 -11.96
CA TYR A 276 2.82 -29.28 -11.57
C TYR A 276 1.81 -30.36 -11.15
N PHE A 277 0.70 -30.00 -10.49
CA PHE A 277 -0.39 -30.94 -10.21
C PHE A 277 -0.89 -31.63 -11.50
N PHE A 278 -1.19 -30.86 -12.55
CA PHE A 278 -1.61 -31.44 -13.83
C PHE A 278 -0.51 -32.28 -14.49
N ALA A 279 0.76 -31.87 -14.37
CA ALA A 279 1.88 -32.66 -14.87
C ALA A 279 2.00 -34.00 -14.14
N PHE A 280 1.79 -34.01 -12.82
CA PHE A 280 1.75 -35.23 -12.02
C PHE A 280 0.61 -36.14 -12.46
N ILE A 281 -0.62 -35.61 -12.59
CA ILE A 281 -1.77 -36.38 -13.08
C ILE A 281 -1.50 -36.94 -14.49
N ALA A 282 -0.97 -36.12 -15.40
CA ALA A 282 -0.62 -36.56 -16.75
C ALA A 282 0.40 -37.71 -16.75
N GLN A 283 1.39 -37.68 -15.85
CA GLN A 283 2.35 -38.78 -15.70
C GLN A 283 1.68 -40.09 -15.26
N GLN A 284 0.65 -40.03 -14.42
CA GLN A 284 -0.05 -41.22 -13.91
C GLN A 284 -1.10 -41.77 -14.89
N THR A 285 -1.78 -40.90 -15.63
CA THR A 285 -2.94 -41.29 -16.46
C THR A 285 -2.63 -41.42 -17.95
N VAL A 286 -1.63 -40.69 -18.46
CA VAL A 286 -1.33 -40.65 -19.90
C VAL A 286 -0.06 -41.46 -20.20
N LYS A 287 -0.27 -42.64 -20.80
CA LYS A 287 0.81 -43.57 -21.18
C LYS A 287 1.78 -42.95 -22.20
N LYS A 288 1.28 -42.27 -23.23
CA LYS A 288 2.11 -41.69 -24.29
C LYS A 288 2.66 -40.33 -23.85
N GLU A 289 3.97 -40.24 -23.66
CA GLU A 289 4.62 -39.03 -23.12
C GLU A 289 4.34 -37.77 -23.95
N SER A 290 4.26 -37.91 -25.28
CA SER A 290 3.97 -36.80 -26.20
C SER A 290 2.57 -36.18 -26.00
N LEU A 291 1.64 -36.88 -25.35
CA LEU A 291 0.28 -36.40 -25.08
C LEU A 291 0.15 -35.77 -23.68
N ARG A 292 1.12 -35.97 -22.78
CA ARG A 292 1.09 -35.38 -21.43
C ARG A 292 0.96 -33.84 -21.45
N PRO A 293 1.62 -33.09 -22.35
CA PRO A 293 1.47 -31.64 -22.41
C PRO A 293 0.04 -31.18 -22.70
N ILE A 294 -0.79 -31.99 -23.37
CA ILE A 294 -2.18 -31.64 -23.67
C ILE A 294 -3.01 -31.54 -22.38
N LEU A 295 -2.83 -32.47 -21.45
CA LEU A 295 -3.55 -32.43 -20.16
C LEU A 295 -3.10 -31.23 -19.32
N ILE A 296 -1.80 -30.93 -19.33
CA ILE A 296 -1.24 -29.74 -18.67
C ILE A 296 -1.84 -28.47 -19.28
N MET A 297 -1.91 -28.39 -20.61
CA MET A 297 -2.50 -27.27 -21.34
C MET A 297 -3.97 -27.06 -20.97
N ILE A 298 -4.79 -28.12 -21.05
CA ILE A 298 -6.22 -28.05 -20.72
C ILE A 298 -6.42 -27.60 -19.28
N GLY A 299 -5.72 -28.22 -18.33
CA GLY A 299 -5.78 -27.84 -16.92
C GLY A 299 -5.37 -26.38 -16.70
N THR A 300 -4.31 -25.91 -17.36
CA THR A 300 -3.84 -24.53 -17.26
C THR A 300 -4.85 -23.54 -17.86
N ILE A 301 -5.45 -23.85 -19.01
CA ILE A 301 -6.49 -23.00 -19.63
C ILE A 301 -7.65 -22.79 -18.64
N LEU A 302 -8.10 -23.84 -17.98
CA LEU A 302 -9.16 -23.74 -16.96
C LEU A 302 -8.78 -22.79 -15.80
N LEU A 303 -7.51 -22.78 -15.39
CA LEU A 303 -7.03 -21.85 -14.35
C LEU A 303 -6.81 -20.42 -14.87
N ILE A 304 -6.54 -20.24 -16.16
CA ILE A 304 -6.35 -18.92 -16.79
C ILE A 304 -7.69 -18.17 -16.91
N ILE A 305 -8.79 -18.86 -17.22
CA ILE A 305 -10.12 -18.26 -17.44
C ILE A 305 -10.51 -17.24 -16.36
N PRO A 306 -10.55 -17.58 -15.05
CA PRO A 306 -10.96 -16.61 -14.02
C PRO A 306 -10.02 -15.40 -13.89
N ASN A 307 -8.75 -15.57 -14.26
CA ASN A 307 -7.77 -14.48 -14.22
C ASN A 307 -7.95 -13.52 -15.42
N ILE A 308 -8.24 -14.03 -16.61
CA ILE A 308 -8.57 -13.20 -17.78
C ILE A 308 -9.91 -12.48 -17.58
N THR A 309 -10.93 -13.17 -17.05
CA THR A 309 -12.22 -12.53 -16.74
C THR A 309 -12.04 -11.34 -15.81
N HIS A 310 -11.18 -11.47 -14.80
CA HIS A 310 -10.83 -10.36 -13.93
C HIS A 310 -10.09 -9.26 -14.65
N ILE A 311 -9.09 -9.55 -15.48
CA ILE A 311 -8.39 -8.53 -16.26
C ILE A 311 -9.37 -7.70 -17.09
N LEU A 312 -10.34 -8.35 -17.76
CA LEU A 312 -11.35 -7.67 -18.57
C LEU A 312 -12.33 -6.83 -17.72
N GLY A 313 -12.63 -7.28 -16.50
CA GLY A 313 -13.49 -6.58 -15.55
C GLY A 313 -12.77 -5.49 -14.73
N TYR A 314 -11.45 -5.58 -14.58
CA TYR A 314 -10.64 -4.72 -13.73
C TYR A 314 -10.28 -3.41 -14.44
N LYS A 315 -11.30 -2.56 -14.58
CA LYS A 315 -11.17 -1.21 -15.14
C LYS A 315 -10.90 -0.22 -14.03
N VAL A 316 -9.64 0.20 -13.91
CA VAL A 316 -9.21 1.19 -12.90
C VAL A 316 -9.03 2.54 -13.58
N PRO A 317 -9.63 3.63 -13.05
CA PRO A 317 -9.38 4.96 -13.56
C PRO A 317 -7.95 5.42 -13.26
N THR A 318 -7.48 6.46 -13.95
CA THR A 318 -6.25 7.15 -13.58
C THR A 318 -6.34 7.74 -12.17
N VAL A 319 -5.18 7.94 -11.52
CA VAL A 319 -5.12 8.53 -10.17
C VAL A 319 -5.89 9.85 -10.15
N PHE A 320 -5.55 10.78 -11.03
CA PHE A 320 -6.30 12.02 -11.28
C PHE A 320 -6.91 12.04 -12.68
N ASN A 321 -8.03 12.75 -12.80
CA ASN A 321 -8.65 13.04 -14.08
C ASN A 321 -7.95 14.24 -14.76
N LYS A 322 -8.30 14.50 -16.02
CA LYS A 322 -7.69 15.57 -16.81
C LYS A 322 -7.89 16.96 -16.19
N ALA A 323 -9.06 17.26 -15.63
CA ALA A 323 -9.34 18.56 -15.03
C ALA A 323 -8.48 18.79 -13.78
N GLU A 324 -8.37 17.79 -12.91
CA GLU A 324 -7.51 17.85 -11.71
C GLU A 324 -6.04 18.11 -12.07
N VAL A 325 -5.53 17.49 -13.13
CA VAL A 325 -4.17 17.74 -13.63
C VAL A 325 -4.05 19.15 -14.21
N GLN A 326 -5.06 19.63 -14.94
CA GLN A 326 -5.04 21.00 -15.48
C GLN A 326 -5.00 22.04 -14.37
N ASP A 327 -5.72 21.83 -13.27
CA ASP A 327 -5.70 22.73 -12.13
C ASP A 327 -4.34 22.71 -11.42
N LEU A 328 -3.72 21.55 -11.25
CA LEU A 328 -2.35 21.48 -10.70
C LEU A 328 -1.30 22.10 -11.62
N ASN A 329 -1.48 22.00 -12.95
CA ASN A 329 -0.61 22.72 -13.89
C ASN A 329 -0.80 24.24 -13.81
N LYS A 330 -2.01 24.74 -13.55
CA LYS A 330 -2.23 26.18 -13.27
C LYS A 330 -1.50 26.56 -11.98
N LEU A 331 -1.58 25.72 -10.94
CA LEU A 331 -0.88 25.94 -9.68
C LEU A 331 0.63 26.01 -9.88
N ASN A 332 1.20 25.12 -10.70
CA ASN A 332 2.62 25.13 -11.06
C ASN A 332 3.10 26.48 -11.63
N ASN A 333 2.24 27.19 -12.35
CA ASN A 333 2.59 28.46 -12.99
C ASN A 333 2.57 29.65 -12.02
N ILE A 334 1.92 29.52 -10.86
CA ILE A 334 1.77 30.60 -9.87
C ILE A 334 2.54 30.33 -8.57
N ALA A 335 2.84 29.06 -8.29
CA ALA A 335 3.58 28.65 -7.11
C ALA A 335 5.08 28.48 -7.40
N SER A 336 5.86 28.33 -6.34
CA SER A 336 7.27 27.98 -6.40
C SER A 336 7.57 26.72 -5.60
N SER A 337 8.72 26.08 -5.87
CA SER A 337 9.07 24.80 -5.22
C SER A 337 9.30 24.88 -3.71
N LYS A 338 9.50 26.09 -3.18
CA LYS A 338 9.55 26.34 -1.73
C LYS A 338 8.17 26.40 -1.07
N ASP A 339 7.10 26.57 -1.84
CA ASP A 339 5.74 26.75 -1.33
C ASP A 339 5.08 25.41 -1.00
N TYR A 340 4.02 25.45 -0.19
CA TYR A 340 3.36 24.24 0.29
C TYR A 340 1.91 24.16 -0.17
N THR A 341 1.50 22.98 -0.61
CA THR A 341 0.09 22.65 -0.84
C THR A 341 -0.38 21.67 0.22
N LEU A 342 -1.29 22.12 1.06
CA LEU A 342 -1.87 21.33 2.14
C LEU A 342 -3.10 20.58 1.65
N THR A 343 -3.04 19.27 1.78
CA THR A 343 -4.14 18.38 1.42
C THR A 343 -3.96 17.00 2.05
N TRP A 344 -4.89 16.09 1.76
CA TRP A 344 -4.80 14.70 2.22
C TRP A 344 -3.67 13.93 1.55
N TRP A 345 -3.07 12.96 2.26
CA TRP A 345 -1.85 12.27 1.82
C TRP A 345 -2.02 11.48 0.51
N ASP A 346 -3.24 11.00 0.20
CA ASP A 346 -3.58 10.36 -1.09
C ASP A 346 -3.18 11.21 -2.30
N TYR A 347 -3.09 12.53 -2.13
CA TYR A 347 -2.86 13.51 -3.19
C TYR A 347 -1.44 14.09 -3.17
N GLY A 348 -0.61 13.72 -2.18
CA GLY A 348 0.71 14.32 -1.98
C GLY A 348 1.65 14.14 -3.18
N TYR A 349 1.89 12.89 -3.61
CA TYR A 349 2.77 12.63 -4.77
C TYR A 349 2.27 13.23 -6.09
N PRO A 350 0.98 13.12 -6.46
CA PRO A 350 0.47 13.81 -7.64
C PRO A 350 0.68 15.33 -7.60
N ILE A 351 0.52 15.97 -6.44
CA ILE A 351 0.74 17.42 -6.29
C ILE A 351 2.21 17.77 -6.50
N TRP A 352 3.13 17.02 -5.92
CA TRP A 352 4.56 17.20 -6.19
C TRP A 352 4.85 17.09 -7.69
N PHE A 353 4.30 16.05 -8.31
CA PHE A 353 4.57 15.76 -9.72
C PHE A 353 4.03 16.83 -10.68
N TYR A 354 2.82 17.35 -10.44
CA TYR A 354 2.16 18.28 -11.37
C TYR A 354 2.31 19.76 -11.03
N SER A 355 2.58 20.09 -9.76
CA SER A 355 2.65 21.50 -9.30
C SER A 355 4.00 21.92 -8.72
N ASP A 356 4.94 20.99 -8.58
CA ASP A 356 6.26 21.20 -7.95
C ASP A 356 6.23 21.81 -6.55
N THR A 357 5.06 21.86 -5.90
CA THR A 357 4.92 22.35 -4.52
C THR A 357 5.19 21.25 -3.50
N SER A 358 5.76 21.63 -2.37
CA SER A 358 5.96 20.73 -1.24
C SER A 358 4.63 20.39 -0.56
N THR A 359 4.56 19.26 0.14
CA THR A 359 3.37 18.85 0.91
C THR A 359 3.75 18.56 2.35
N LEU A 360 2.78 18.70 3.26
CA LEU A 360 2.98 18.34 4.66
C LEU A 360 2.93 16.82 4.86
N ILE A 361 2.04 16.13 4.13
CA ILE A 361 1.85 14.69 4.16
C ILE A 361 1.76 14.13 2.74
N ASP A 362 2.16 12.88 2.58
CA ASP A 362 2.19 12.15 1.30
C ASP A 362 2.15 10.63 1.53
N GLY A 363 2.26 9.85 0.45
CA GLY A 363 2.16 8.39 0.49
C GLY A 363 3.27 7.67 1.29
N ALA A 364 4.36 8.34 1.67
CA ALA A 364 5.36 7.82 2.61
C ALA A 364 5.32 8.52 3.97
N LYS A 365 4.97 9.81 4.00
CA LYS A 365 4.84 10.60 5.22
C LYS A 365 3.36 10.83 5.56
N HIS A 366 2.77 9.83 6.17
CA HIS A 366 1.38 9.86 6.65
C HIS A 366 1.34 9.37 8.11
N ASN A 367 1.97 10.11 9.02
CA ASN A 367 2.06 9.77 10.43
C ASN A 367 1.11 10.68 11.24
N ASP A 368 1.55 11.11 12.42
CA ASP A 368 0.79 11.95 13.34
C ASP A 368 0.41 13.31 12.71
N ASP A 369 1.10 13.73 11.64
CA ASP A 369 0.77 14.94 10.85
C ASP A 369 -0.57 14.85 10.10
N ASN A 370 -1.13 13.66 9.93
CA ASN A 370 -2.50 13.50 9.43
C ASN A 370 -3.51 14.21 10.34
N PHE A 371 -3.23 14.32 11.64
CA PHE A 371 -4.04 15.08 12.58
C PHE A 371 -4.16 16.54 12.16
N ILE A 372 -3.07 17.15 11.68
CA ILE A 372 -3.04 18.57 11.29
C ILE A 372 -3.96 18.79 10.09
N ILE A 373 -3.77 18.03 9.01
CA ILE A 373 -4.60 18.17 7.81
C ILE A 373 -6.07 17.85 8.11
N SER A 374 -6.34 16.80 8.88
CA SER A 374 -7.70 16.48 9.30
C SER A 374 -8.34 17.63 10.09
N THR A 375 -7.59 18.22 11.03
CA THR A 375 -8.05 19.37 11.82
C THR A 375 -8.31 20.60 10.94
N ILE A 376 -7.45 20.88 9.96
CA ILE A 376 -7.64 21.94 8.97
C ILE A 376 -8.96 21.71 8.21
N MET A 377 -9.14 20.52 7.64
CA MET A 377 -10.30 20.19 6.81
C MET A 377 -11.63 20.18 7.59
N PHE A 378 -11.59 19.78 8.87
CA PHE A 378 -12.77 19.68 9.75
C PHE A 378 -12.97 20.88 10.69
N SER A 379 -12.11 21.89 10.64
CA SER A 379 -12.21 23.08 11.49
C SER A 379 -13.49 23.86 11.19
N THR A 380 -14.22 24.27 12.22
CA THR A 380 -15.36 25.19 12.09
C THR A 380 -14.98 26.66 12.21
N SER A 381 -13.67 26.96 12.21
CA SER A 381 -13.13 28.32 12.28
C SER A 381 -12.10 28.49 11.18
N GLN A 382 -12.41 29.36 10.21
CA GLN A 382 -11.50 29.70 9.12
C GLN A 382 -10.21 30.35 9.63
N GLN A 383 -10.27 31.10 10.74
CA GLN A 383 -9.09 31.62 11.43
C GLN A 383 -8.17 30.48 11.90
N GLN A 384 -8.72 29.42 12.49
CA GLN A 384 -7.95 28.25 12.90
C GLN A 384 -7.32 27.53 11.70
N VAL A 385 -8.01 27.46 10.57
CA VAL A 385 -7.47 26.92 9.32
C VAL A 385 -6.22 27.70 8.93
N ALA A 386 -6.33 29.03 8.76
CA ALA A 386 -5.22 29.88 8.34
C ALA A 386 -4.03 29.81 9.32
N ASN A 387 -4.32 29.92 10.63
CA ASN A 387 -3.31 29.93 11.67
C ASN A 387 -2.59 28.59 11.78
N LEU A 388 -3.31 27.46 11.78
CA LEU A 388 -2.73 26.13 11.86
C LEU A 388 -1.94 25.79 10.60
N SER A 389 -2.42 26.16 9.41
CA SER A 389 -1.70 26.01 8.14
C SER A 389 -0.34 26.72 8.18
N ARG A 390 -0.32 28.01 8.57
CA ARG A 390 0.93 28.78 8.68
C ARG A 390 1.86 28.20 9.73
N LEU A 391 1.36 27.87 10.92
CA LEU A 391 2.17 27.29 12.00
C LEU A 391 2.80 25.95 11.58
N ALA A 392 2.01 25.07 10.94
CA ALA A 392 2.48 23.75 10.50
C ALA A 392 3.59 23.85 9.45
N VAL A 393 3.37 24.63 8.40
CA VAL A 393 4.33 24.78 7.31
C VAL A 393 5.63 25.44 7.78
N GLU A 394 5.54 26.51 8.56
CA GLU A 394 6.76 27.19 9.07
C GLU A 394 7.48 26.37 10.14
N THR A 395 6.79 25.45 10.83
CA THR A 395 7.46 24.49 11.72
C THR A 395 8.20 23.44 10.90
N TYR A 396 7.54 22.89 9.87
CA TYR A 396 8.13 21.88 9.01
C TYR A 396 9.39 22.37 8.29
N ALA A 397 9.39 23.63 7.84
CA ALA A 397 10.51 24.17 7.09
C ALA A 397 11.74 24.58 7.92
N LYS A 398 11.63 24.61 9.26
CA LYS A 398 12.74 24.99 10.15
C LYS A 398 13.67 23.83 10.50
N GLU A 399 13.16 22.61 10.46
CA GLU A 399 13.90 21.41 10.86
C GLU A 399 13.91 20.40 9.71
N PRO A 400 14.96 19.57 9.57
CA PRO A 400 14.97 18.51 8.58
C PRO A 400 14.01 17.38 9.00
N HIS A 401 12.91 17.25 8.27
CA HIS A 401 11.94 16.15 8.36
C HIS A 401 11.29 15.90 9.75
N PRO A 402 10.79 16.94 10.46
CA PRO A 402 10.10 16.71 11.72
C PRO A 402 8.73 16.04 11.48
N ILE A 403 8.28 15.31 12.50
CA ILE A 403 6.84 15.09 12.70
C ILE A 403 6.30 16.39 13.30
N VAL A 404 5.55 17.14 12.50
CA VAL A 404 5.15 18.52 12.82
C VAL A 404 4.18 18.54 14.00
N ALA A 405 3.26 17.59 14.08
CA ALA A 405 2.31 17.46 15.16
C ALA A 405 3.05 17.30 16.50
N ASP A 406 4.02 16.39 16.56
CA ASP A 406 4.84 16.16 17.75
C ASP A 406 5.58 17.43 18.17
N THR A 407 6.13 18.16 17.20
CA THR A 407 6.88 19.40 17.45
C THR A 407 5.98 20.54 17.93
N ILE A 408 4.82 20.72 17.29
CA ILE A 408 3.85 21.77 17.64
C ILE A 408 3.30 21.55 19.04
N PHE A 409 2.97 20.30 19.38
CA PHE A 409 2.34 19.94 20.65
C PHE A 409 3.32 19.61 21.77
N LYS A 410 4.62 19.54 21.49
CA LYS A 410 5.67 19.32 22.50
C LYS A 410 5.49 20.27 23.69
N ASP A 411 5.39 19.69 24.88
CA ASP A 411 5.23 20.38 26.17
C ASP A 411 4.02 21.35 26.25
N LYS A 412 3.07 21.27 25.32
CA LYS A 412 1.87 22.12 25.28
C LYS A 412 0.61 21.30 25.51
N ASN A 413 -0.42 21.95 26.05
CA ASN A 413 -1.76 21.38 26.11
C ASN A 413 -2.43 21.48 24.72
N PRO A 414 -2.69 20.37 24.01
CA PRO A 414 -3.20 20.44 22.64
C PRO A 414 -4.56 21.13 22.53
N ASN A 415 -5.47 20.87 23.48
CA ASN A 415 -6.80 21.49 23.48
C ASN A 415 -6.72 23.01 23.68
N LYS A 416 -5.78 23.48 24.52
CA LYS A 416 -5.55 24.92 24.71
C LYS A 416 -4.99 25.54 23.43
N LEU A 417 -3.94 24.95 22.84
CA LEU A 417 -3.32 25.45 21.62
C LEU A 417 -4.30 25.51 20.45
N LEU A 418 -5.08 24.44 20.24
CA LEU A 418 -6.09 24.40 19.18
C LEU A 418 -7.18 25.46 19.37
N ASN A 419 -7.57 25.77 20.60
CA ASN A 419 -8.50 26.85 20.88
C ASN A 419 -7.85 28.24 20.67
N ASP A 420 -6.60 28.42 21.09
CA ASP A 420 -5.87 29.67 20.89
C ASP A 420 -5.66 29.98 19.39
N LEU A 421 -5.47 28.97 18.56
CA LEU A 421 -5.37 29.11 17.09
C LEU A 421 -6.64 29.66 16.43
N LYS A 422 -7.80 29.67 17.10
CA LYS A 422 -9.03 30.30 16.58
C LYS A 422 -9.01 31.83 16.69
N LYS A 423 -8.07 32.40 17.44
CA LYS A 423 -8.00 33.83 17.71
C LYS A 423 -7.28 34.58 16.57
N PRO A 424 -7.81 35.72 16.10
CA PRO A 424 -7.14 36.53 15.06
C PRO A 424 -5.79 37.10 15.49
N ASP A 425 -5.58 37.32 16.79
CA ASP A 425 -4.35 37.89 17.36
C ASP A 425 -3.32 36.82 17.78
N PHE A 426 -3.52 35.56 17.38
CA PHE A 426 -2.55 34.50 17.64
C PHE A 426 -1.21 34.83 16.98
N LYS A 427 -0.13 34.86 17.78
CA LYS A 427 1.21 35.17 17.29
C LYS A 427 1.75 34.04 16.40
N LEU A 428 1.74 34.27 15.09
CA LEU A 428 2.26 33.34 14.10
C LEU A 428 3.77 33.53 13.85
N PRO A 429 4.47 32.47 13.41
CA PRO A 429 5.82 32.62 12.87
C PRO A 429 5.83 33.50 11.62
N ASN A 430 6.98 34.13 11.35
CA ASN A 430 7.18 34.92 10.14
C ASN A 430 6.90 34.10 8.88
N LYS A 431 6.17 34.69 7.93
CA LYS A 431 5.91 34.11 6.61
C LYS A 431 7.23 34.04 5.83
N THR A 432 7.59 32.84 5.37
CA THR A 432 8.75 32.64 4.48
C THR A 432 8.38 32.09 3.09
N ARG A 433 7.13 31.62 2.94
CA ARG A 433 6.61 30.98 1.72
C ARG A 433 5.09 31.09 1.60
N ASP A 434 4.56 30.78 0.43
CA ASP A 434 3.13 30.69 0.21
C ASP A 434 2.58 29.30 0.59
N ILE A 435 1.29 29.27 0.93
CA ILE A 435 0.59 28.07 1.38
C ILE A 435 -0.74 28.01 0.65
N TYR A 436 -0.95 26.92 -0.07
CA TYR A 436 -2.16 26.63 -0.82
C TYR A 436 -2.96 25.54 -0.11
N LEU A 437 -4.28 25.60 -0.21
CA LEU A 437 -5.17 24.53 0.23
C LEU A 437 -5.74 23.84 -1.01
N TYR A 438 -5.53 22.54 -1.14
CA TYR A 438 -6.09 21.77 -2.23
C TYR A 438 -7.26 20.90 -1.73
N MET A 439 -8.47 21.26 -2.15
CA MET A 439 -9.73 20.65 -1.71
C MET A 439 -10.49 20.04 -2.91
N PRO A 440 -10.07 18.90 -3.45
CA PRO A 440 -10.69 18.34 -4.64
C PRO A 440 -12.05 17.70 -4.36
N TYR A 441 -12.94 17.72 -5.35
CA TYR A 441 -14.25 17.05 -5.33
C TYR A 441 -14.18 15.60 -4.84
N ARG A 442 -13.17 14.83 -5.27
CA ARG A 442 -13.01 13.42 -4.90
C ARG A 442 -12.79 13.19 -3.41
N MET A 443 -12.34 14.20 -2.67
CA MET A 443 -12.12 14.13 -1.22
C MET A 443 -13.43 13.79 -0.49
N MET A 444 -14.59 14.14 -1.03
CA MET A 444 -15.90 13.79 -0.46
C MET A 444 -16.09 12.30 -0.24
N ASN A 445 -15.51 11.44 -1.08
CA ASN A 445 -15.65 9.99 -0.95
C ASN A 445 -14.91 9.41 0.25
N ILE A 446 -13.88 10.11 0.74
CA ILE A 446 -13.04 9.69 1.86
C ILE A 446 -13.09 10.68 3.04
N PHE A 447 -13.89 11.73 2.94
CA PHE A 447 -13.96 12.81 3.92
C PHE A 447 -14.26 12.30 5.35
N PRO A 448 -15.21 11.36 5.57
CA PRO A 448 -15.40 10.79 6.91
C PRO A 448 -14.13 10.11 7.46
N THR A 449 -13.38 9.40 6.62
CA THR A 449 -12.13 8.74 6.98
C THR A 449 -11.05 9.76 7.35
N ILE A 450 -10.93 10.84 6.59
CA ILE A 450 -10.04 11.98 6.92
C ILE A 450 -10.40 12.51 8.31
N GLY A 451 -11.69 12.69 8.59
CA GLY A 451 -12.18 13.25 9.85
C GLY A 451 -11.82 12.44 11.09
N VAL A 452 -11.64 11.11 10.98
CA VAL A 452 -11.27 10.26 12.13
C VAL A 452 -9.97 10.72 12.78
N PHE A 453 -8.99 11.19 11.99
CA PHE A 453 -7.68 11.59 12.48
C PHE A 453 -7.71 12.83 13.38
N GLY A 454 -8.50 13.86 13.05
CA GLY A 454 -8.64 15.09 13.85
C GLY A 454 -9.74 15.02 14.91
N ASN A 455 -10.63 14.03 14.81
CA ASN A 455 -11.75 13.81 15.72
C ASN A 455 -11.37 13.04 17.01
N LEU A 456 -10.16 13.27 17.50
CA LEU A 456 -9.61 12.65 18.70
C LEU A 456 -9.20 13.74 19.70
N ASP A 457 -9.47 13.50 20.97
CA ASP A 457 -8.80 14.20 22.05
C ASP A 457 -7.41 13.59 22.24
N LEU A 458 -6.36 14.37 21.94
CA LEU A 458 -4.98 13.88 21.96
C LEU A 458 -4.49 13.47 23.35
N LYS A 459 -5.15 13.88 24.43
CA LYS A 459 -4.78 13.48 25.80
C LYS A 459 -5.44 12.18 26.24
N THR A 460 -6.65 11.91 25.76
CA THR A 460 -7.42 10.74 26.21
C THR A 460 -7.53 9.64 25.14
N GLY A 461 -7.24 9.95 23.88
CA GLY A 461 -7.48 9.06 22.74
C GLY A 461 -8.96 8.86 22.42
N HIS A 462 -9.87 9.51 23.15
CA HIS A 462 -11.31 9.36 22.92
C HIS A 462 -11.78 10.20 21.74
N ARG A 463 -12.71 9.63 20.99
CA ARG A 463 -13.36 10.28 19.85
C ARG A 463 -14.22 11.44 20.33
N LYS A 464 -14.06 12.63 19.75
CA LYS A 464 -14.80 13.85 20.16
C LYS A 464 -16.29 13.80 19.78
N ARG A 465 -16.64 13.28 18.61
CA ARG A 465 -18.04 13.15 18.15
C ARG A 465 -18.26 12.04 17.13
N ASN A 466 -19.52 11.69 16.87
CA ASN A 466 -19.89 10.93 15.67
C ASN A 466 -19.88 11.90 14.46
N ILE A 467 -19.10 11.62 13.42
CA ILE A 467 -19.13 12.38 12.17
C ILE A 467 -20.22 11.81 11.27
N MET A 468 -21.16 12.64 10.84
CA MET A 468 -22.14 12.30 9.81
C MET A 468 -21.81 13.07 8.54
N PHE A 469 -21.51 12.34 7.48
CA PHE A 469 -21.29 12.90 6.15
C PHE A 469 -21.58 11.81 5.11
N TYR A 470 -22.70 11.94 4.43
CA TYR A 470 -23.24 10.93 3.52
C TYR A 470 -23.48 11.51 2.13
N PRO A 471 -22.45 11.51 1.25
CA PRO A 471 -22.65 11.77 -0.17
C PRO A 471 -23.54 10.69 -0.79
N THR A 472 -24.62 11.10 -1.45
CA THR A 472 -25.61 10.23 -2.07
C THR A 472 -26.17 10.89 -3.33
N GLY A 473 -27.15 10.25 -3.97
CA GLY A 473 -27.87 10.76 -5.13
C GLY A 473 -29.38 10.71 -4.88
N VAL A 474 -30.13 11.44 -5.69
CA VAL A 474 -31.60 11.33 -5.70
C VAL A 474 -31.97 10.06 -6.46
N SER A 475 -32.69 9.15 -5.81
CA SER A 475 -33.18 7.92 -6.42
C SER A 475 -34.61 8.07 -6.95
N ARG A 476 -35.47 8.76 -6.20
CA ARG A 476 -36.88 8.94 -6.55
C ARG A 476 -37.41 10.20 -5.88
N GLN A 477 -38.33 10.89 -6.55
CA GLN A 477 -39.08 11.99 -5.96
C GLN A 477 -40.58 11.78 -6.20
N GLN A 478 -41.38 11.92 -5.14
CA GLN A 478 -42.84 11.86 -5.17
C GLN A 478 -43.40 13.04 -4.36
N GLY A 479 -43.89 14.08 -5.03
CA GLY A 479 -44.33 15.30 -4.36
C GLY A 479 -43.18 15.94 -3.56
N SER A 480 -43.42 16.19 -2.26
CA SER A 480 -42.40 16.74 -1.34
C SER A 480 -41.41 15.70 -0.81
N MET A 481 -41.65 14.40 -1.05
CA MET A 481 -40.81 13.32 -0.55
C MET A 481 -39.72 12.98 -1.56
N VAL A 482 -38.47 13.16 -1.16
CA VAL A 482 -37.28 12.83 -1.94
C VAL A 482 -36.58 11.64 -1.29
N GLN A 483 -36.45 10.54 -2.02
CA GLN A 483 -35.73 9.36 -1.58
C GLN A 483 -34.33 9.36 -2.16
N PHE A 484 -33.33 9.24 -1.29
CA PHE A 484 -31.93 9.14 -1.66
C PHE A 484 -31.49 7.68 -1.87
N SER A 485 -30.44 7.48 -2.66
CA SER A 485 -29.92 6.14 -3.01
C SER A 485 -29.42 5.32 -1.80
N ASN A 486 -29.08 5.98 -0.69
CA ASN A 486 -28.67 5.33 0.55
C ASN A 486 -29.86 5.02 1.49
N GLY A 487 -31.09 5.20 1.03
CA GLY A 487 -32.31 4.89 1.79
C GLY A 487 -32.80 6.01 2.71
N ILE A 488 -32.10 7.14 2.80
CA ILE A 488 -32.60 8.32 3.50
C ILE A 488 -33.79 8.89 2.72
N ILE A 489 -34.84 9.27 3.44
CA ILE A 489 -36.03 9.91 2.85
C ILE A 489 -36.15 11.31 3.43
N TYR A 490 -36.26 12.31 2.58
CA TYR A 490 -36.36 13.70 2.98
C TYR A 490 -37.68 14.31 2.55
N ASP A 491 -38.46 14.83 3.51
CA ASP A 491 -39.64 15.65 3.24
C ASP A 491 -39.22 17.11 3.13
N VAL A 492 -39.12 17.61 1.89
CA VAL A 492 -38.67 18.97 1.57
C VAL A 492 -39.63 20.02 2.12
N ALA A 493 -40.93 19.72 2.18
CA ALA A 493 -41.94 20.65 2.66
C ALA A 493 -41.91 20.77 4.18
N ARG A 494 -41.75 19.65 4.89
CA ARG A 494 -41.66 19.64 6.36
C ARG A 494 -40.26 19.94 6.89
N GLY A 495 -39.22 19.83 6.07
CA GLY A 495 -37.83 19.99 6.52
C GLY A 495 -37.37 18.87 7.47
N VAL A 496 -37.87 17.65 7.28
CA VAL A 496 -37.57 16.48 8.14
C VAL A 496 -37.02 15.34 7.29
N ALA A 497 -35.90 14.75 7.71
CA ALA A 497 -35.31 13.59 7.06
C ALA A 497 -35.40 12.35 7.96
N LYS A 498 -35.75 11.23 7.36
CA LYS A 498 -35.81 9.92 8.01
C LYS A 498 -34.49 9.19 7.83
N LEU A 499 -33.75 9.03 8.94
CA LEU A 499 -32.50 8.28 9.02
C LEU A 499 -32.78 6.92 9.66
N GLY A 500 -32.99 5.91 8.82
CA GLY A 500 -33.43 4.59 9.28
C GLY A 500 -34.84 4.64 9.89
N LYS A 501 -34.95 4.48 11.21
CA LYS A 501 -36.23 4.54 11.94
C LYS A 501 -36.52 5.90 12.60
N GLN A 502 -35.56 6.82 12.57
CA GLN A 502 -35.66 8.10 13.28
C GLN A 502 -35.94 9.25 12.32
N ASP A 503 -36.87 10.12 12.71
CA ASP A 503 -37.11 11.39 12.03
C ASP A 503 -36.23 12.48 12.64
N VAL A 504 -35.49 13.20 11.80
CA VAL A 504 -34.51 14.21 12.21
C VAL A 504 -34.78 15.52 11.48
N LYS A 505 -34.89 16.61 12.24
CA LYS A 505 -35.08 17.96 11.69
C LYS A 505 -33.84 18.45 10.95
N VAL A 506 -34.06 19.04 9.78
CA VAL A 506 -33.03 19.66 8.95
C VAL A 506 -32.86 21.12 9.36
N TYR A 507 -31.62 21.53 9.62
CA TYR A 507 -31.24 22.91 9.91
C TYR A 507 -31.20 23.74 8.63
N HIS A 508 -30.23 23.45 7.76
CA HIS A 508 -30.07 24.10 6.47
C HIS A 508 -30.36 23.12 5.33
N GLU A 509 -31.07 23.64 4.34
CA GLU A 509 -31.14 23.10 2.99
C GLU A 509 -30.40 24.06 2.07
N ASP A 510 -29.33 23.58 1.42
CA ASP A 510 -28.57 24.35 0.45
C ASP A 510 -28.73 23.76 -0.94
N ILE A 511 -28.88 24.63 -1.94
CA ILE A 511 -28.79 24.25 -3.35
C ILE A 511 -27.57 24.93 -3.93
N VAL A 512 -26.62 24.12 -4.39
CA VAL A 512 -25.37 24.54 -5.00
C VAL A 512 -25.37 24.21 -6.49
N GLY A 513 -24.96 25.17 -7.30
CA GLY A 513 -24.71 25.01 -8.73
C GLY A 513 -23.78 26.09 -9.25
N TYR A 514 -23.64 26.15 -10.58
CA TYR A 514 -22.86 27.18 -11.26
C TYR A 514 -23.73 27.97 -12.22
N LYS A 515 -23.49 29.27 -12.30
CA LYS A 515 -24.06 30.15 -13.33
C LYS A 515 -23.39 29.86 -14.69
N PRO A 516 -24.02 30.25 -15.82
CA PRO A 516 -23.43 30.07 -17.16
C PRO A 516 -22.04 30.73 -17.33
N ASN A 517 -21.73 31.74 -16.53
CA ASN A 517 -20.43 32.42 -16.52
C ASN A 517 -19.38 31.75 -15.61
N GLY A 518 -19.67 30.56 -15.06
CA GLY A 518 -18.76 29.79 -14.20
C GLY A 518 -18.77 30.17 -12.72
N GLN A 519 -19.44 31.26 -12.33
CA GLN A 519 -19.53 31.65 -10.92
C GLN A 519 -20.42 30.69 -10.12
N SER A 520 -20.03 30.40 -8.88
CA SER A 520 -20.85 29.61 -7.96
C SER A 520 -22.21 30.27 -7.70
N MET A 521 -23.21 29.44 -7.41
CA MET A 521 -24.52 29.86 -6.96
C MET A 521 -24.91 28.98 -5.78
N VAL A 522 -25.06 29.59 -4.61
CA VAL A 522 -25.51 28.93 -3.40
C VAL A 522 -26.81 29.57 -2.94
N GLN A 523 -27.84 28.75 -2.78
CA GLN A 523 -29.14 29.16 -2.23
C GLN A 523 -29.36 28.42 -0.93
N THR A 524 -29.34 29.14 0.19
CA THR A 524 -29.51 28.59 1.53
C THR A 524 -30.92 28.85 2.04
N GLN A 525 -31.56 27.82 2.59
CA GLN A 525 -32.84 27.91 3.29
C GLN A 525 -32.71 27.32 4.69
N ILE A 526 -33.09 28.09 5.70
CA ILE A 526 -33.24 27.59 7.06
C ILE A 526 -34.60 26.88 7.15
N LYS A 527 -34.60 25.58 7.46
CA LYS A 527 -35.84 24.80 7.66
C LYS A 527 -36.24 24.76 9.12
N HIS A 528 -35.32 24.39 10.03
CA HIS A 528 -35.55 24.34 11.48
C HIS A 528 -34.31 24.83 12.24
N ILE A 529 -34.40 25.91 13.01
CA ILE A 529 -33.24 26.44 13.77
C ILE A 529 -32.66 25.40 14.75
N ASP A 530 -33.51 24.55 15.31
CA ASP A 530 -33.16 23.43 16.19
C ASP A 530 -32.82 22.13 15.45
N GLY A 531 -32.64 22.19 14.12
CA GLY A 531 -32.25 21.07 13.30
C GLY A 531 -30.83 20.57 13.60
N ASN A 532 -30.64 19.25 13.51
CA ASN A 532 -29.39 18.58 13.86
C ASN A 532 -28.53 18.23 12.63
N ILE A 533 -29.13 18.23 11.44
CA ILE A 533 -28.49 17.86 10.18
C ILE A 533 -28.65 18.96 9.13
N CYS A 534 -27.76 19.01 8.16
CA CYS A 534 -27.86 19.88 6.99
C CYS A 534 -27.88 19.03 5.72
N ILE A 535 -28.59 19.50 4.69
CA ILE A 535 -28.70 18.82 3.40
C ILE A 535 -28.24 19.79 2.32
N VAL A 536 -27.25 19.36 1.52
CA VAL A 536 -26.72 20.15 0.41
C VAL A 536 -26.99 19.42 -0.91
N PHE A 537 -27.76 20.04 -1.81
CA PHE A 537 -28.04 19.59 -3.16
C PHE A 537 -27.02 20.19 -4.14
N MET A 538 -26.04 19.39 -4.57
CA MET A 538 -25.04 19.79 -5.57
C MET A 538 -25.57 19.46 -6.98
N LYS A 539 -26.38 20.35 -7.54
CA LYS A 539 -27.11 20.11 -8.80
C LYS A 539 -26.18 19.77 -9.96
N SER A 540 -25.07 20.49 -10.09
CA SER A 540 -24.10 20.29 -11.18
C SER A 540 -23.42 18.91 -11.17
N TYR A 541 -23.41 18.23 -10.02
CA TYR A 541 -22.81 16.90 -9.86
C TYR A 541 -23.85 15.79 -9.74
N GLY A 542 -25.15 16.12 -9.71
CA GLY A 542 -26.21 15.15 -9.46
C GLY A 542 -26.09 14.48 -8.08
N ARG A 543 -25.53 15.20 -7.10
CA ARG A 543 -25.23 14.67 -5.75
C ARG A 543 -26.02 15.42 -4.69
N VAL A 544 -26.31 14.71 -3.60
CA VAL A 544 -26.85 15.26 -2.36
C VAL A 544 -25.94 14.85 -1.22
N ILE A 545 -25.70 15.71 -0.26
CA ILE A 545 -24.91 15.38 0.92
C ILE A 545 -25.75 15.65 2.16
N VAL A 546 -25.89 14.62 2.99
CA VAL A 546 -26.52 14.72 4.31
C VAL A 546 -25.44 14.68 5.38
N MET A 547 -25.39 15.68 6.25
CA MET A 547 -24.31 15.80 7.24
C MET A 547 -24.78 16.41 8.56
N ASP A 548 -24.00 16.25 9.63
CA ASP A 548 -24.27 16.94 10.89
C ASP A 548 -23.85 18.42 10.83
N LYS A 549 -24.39 19.23 11.75
CA LYS A 549 -24.12 20.67 11.82
C LYS A 549 -22.65 21.05 12.00
N ALA A 550 -21.86 20.27 12.73
CA ALA A 550 -20.44 20.58 12.91
C ALA A 550 -19.65 20.30 11.62
N THR A 551 -19.97 19.22 10.91
CA THR A 551 -19.39 18.93 9.59
C THR A 551 -19.81 19.94 8.54
N TYR A 552 -21.06 20.41 8.57
CA TYR A 552 -21.53 21.48 7.69
C TYR A 552 -20.69 22.76 7.81
N ASN A 553 -20.32 23.12 9.04
CA ASN A 553 -19.50 24.31 9.29
C ASN A 553 -18.00 24.09 9.07
N SER A 554 -17.57 22.90 8.63
CA SER A 554 -16.16 22.60 8.40
C SER A 554 -15.58 23.40 7.22
N ALA A 555 -14.28 23.66 7.27
CA ALA A 555 -13.54 24.37 6.23
C ALA A 555 -13.76 23.78 4.84
N PHE A 556 -13.70 22.45 4.70
CA PHE A 556 -13.94 21.81 3.41
C PHE A 556 -15.37 22.05 2.89
N VAL A 557 -16.39 21.94 3.75
CA VAL A 557 -17.77 22.18 3.29
C VAL A 557 -17.99 23.65 2.97
N GLN A 558 -17.57 24.56 3.86
CA GLN A 558 -17.79 25.99 3.68
C GLN A 558 -17.02 26.53 2.47
N MET A 559 -15.71 26.25 2.38
CA MET A 559 -14.86 26.83 1.35
C MET A 559 -15.04 26.14 -0.01
N PHE A 560 -15.07 24.81 -0.06
CA PHE A 560 -15.14 24.08 -1.34
C PHE A 560 -16.58 23.85 -1.83
N ILE A 561 -17.50 23.43 -0.95
CA ILE A 561 -18.87 23.07 -1.39
C ILE A 561 -19.76 24.30 -1.49
N LEU A 562 -19.64 25.24 -0.55
CA LEU A 562 -20.52 26.41 -0.44
C LEU A 562 -19.87 27.71 -0.90
N ASP A 563 -18.63 27.66 -1.40
CA ASP A 563 -17.88 28.84 -1.85
C ASP A 563 -17.92 30.01 -0.85
N ASN A 564 -17.80 29.67 0.44
CA ASN A 564 -17.87 30.59 1.57
C ASN A 564 -16.54 30.61 2.31
N TYR A 565 -15.67 31.55 1.92
CA TYR A 565 -14.38 31.78 2.55
C TYR A 565 -14.18 33.25 2.96
N ASP A 566 -13.46 33.47 4.07
CA ASP A 566 -13.08 34.80 4.53
C ASP A 566 -11.95 35.34 3.66
N LYS A 567 -12.26 36.38 2.87
CA LYS A 567 -11.34 37.03 1.94
C LYS A 567 -10.17 37.74 2.61
N ASN A 568 -10.22 37.96 3.93
CA ASN A 568 -9.07 38.47 4.68
C ASN A 568 -8.06 37.38 5.04
N LEU A 569 -8.47 36.11 4.96
CA LEU A 569 -7.65 34.96 5.31
C LEU A 569 -7.21 34.14 4.09
N PHE A 570 -8.06 34.08 3.06
CA PHE A 570 -7.85 33.26 1.87
C PHE A 570 -8.11 34.03 0.58
N GLU A 571 -7.34 33.68 -0.44
CA GLU A 571 -7.55 34.08 -1.83
C GLU A 571 -7.83 32.83 -2.66
N GLU A 572 -8.87 32.86 -3.45
CA GLU A 572 -9.19 31.82 -4.41
C GLU A 572 -8.32 31.99 -5.66
N VAL A 573 -7.41 31.04 -5.88
CA VAL A 573 -6.46 31.09 -6.99
C VAL A 573 -6.90 30.25 -8.20
N ILE A 574 -7.65 29.17 -7.96
CA ILE A 574 -8.09 28.19 -8.96
C ILE A 574 -9.45 27.62 -8.54
N SER A 575 -10.42 27.63 -9.46
CA SER A 575 -11.80 27.15 -9.27
C SER A 575 -12.23 26.16 -10.34
#